data_AF-A0A089NNZ1-F1
#
_entry.id   AF-A0A089NNZ1-F1
#
_cell.length_a   1.000
_cell.length_b   1.000
_cell.length_c   1.000
_cell.angle_alpha   90.00
_cell.angle_beta   90.00
_cell.angle_gamma   90.00
#
_symmetry.space_group_name_H-M   'P 1'
#
loop_
_entity.id
_entity.type
_entity.pdbx_description
1 polymer ?
#
loop_
_entity_poly.entity_id
_entity_poly.type
_entity_poly.pdbx_seq_one_letter_code
_entity_poly.pdbx_strand_id
1 'polypeptide(L)'
;MDRPSLYDDDIVTSAEEQAAALRALGARSDLSNAVDWENVAEEIESVGRSQLRAVEGLLVQALAHMLKRLSAPDLPVTRPWREETLTFQIAARNRFERSMRQRLDWDRIWKSARETANLGLTPYGDGLLPNLPDSCPVDPDELLSARFDMDAILLQIAESRKHTPSL
;
A
#
# COMPACT_ATOMS: atom_id res chain seq x y z
N MET A 1 26.04 -17.40 -18.55
CA MET A 1 24.92 -18.30 -18.23
C MET A 1 23.67 -17.46 -18.25
N ASP A 2 22.74 -17.83 -19.11
CA ASP A 2 21.42 -17.22 -19.24
C ASP A 2 20.64 -17.51 -17.95
N ARG A 3 20.35 -16.46 -17.16
CA ARG A 3 19.64 -16.61 -15.89
C ARG A 3 18.14 -16.63 -16.21
N PRO A 4 17.41 -17.73 -15.97
CA PRO A 4 16.01 -17.88 -16.38
C PRO A 4 15.11 -16.83 -15.73
N SER A 5 14.01 -16.51 -16.42
CA SER A 5 13.03 -15.42 -16.23
C SER A 5 12.26 -15.37 -14.89
N LEU A 6 12.90 -15.71 -13.77
CA LEU A 6 12.39 -15.45 -12.42
C LEU A 6 12.48 -13.96 -12.04
N TYR A 7 13.15 -13.15 -12.86
CA TYR A 7 13.31 -11.70 -12.67
C TYR A 7 12.00 -10.91 -12.85
N ASP A 8 11.01 -11.49 -13.54
CA ASP A 8 9.73 -10.80 -13.82
C ASP A 8 8.77 -10.78 -12.62
N ASP A 9 9.02 -11.57 -11.57
CA ASP A 9 8.05 -11.77 -10.49
C ASP A 9 8.39 -11.04 -9.16
N ASP A 10 9.50 -10.28 -9.12
CA ASP A 10 9.91 -9.56 -7.90
C ASP A 10 10.79 -8.32 -8.20
N ILE A 11 10.18 -7.24 -8.70
CA ILE A 11 10.90 -6.02 -9.11
C ILE A 11 11.65 -5.37 -7.95
N VAL A 12 11.15 -5.50 -6.72
CA VAL A 12 11.77 -4.88 -5.55
C VAL A 12 13.03 -5.62 -5.14
N THR A 13 12.97 -6.96 -5.03
CA THR A 13 14.16 -7.76 -4.73
C THR A 13 15.18 -7.66 -5.86
N SER A 14 14.72 -7.68 -7.10
CA SER A 14 15.53 -7.45 -8.31
C SER A 14 16.30 -6.12 -8.23
N ALA A 15 15.63 -5.02 -7.91
CA ALA A 15 16.27 -3.71 -7.76
C ALA A 15 17.34 -3.69 -6.66
N GLU A 16 17.07 -4.31 -5.50
CA GLU A 16 18.02 -4.43 -4.40
C GLU A 16 19.27 -5.24 -4.80
N GLU A 17 19.07 -6.39 -5.45
CA GLU A 17 20.16 -7.26 -5.93
C GLU A 17 21.03 -6.56 -6.98
N GLN A 18 20.41 -5.86 -7.94
CA GLN A 18 21.13 -5.13 -8.97
C GLN A 18 21.91 -3.95 -8.39
N ALA A 19 21.32 -3.18 -7.48
CA ALA A 19 22.02 -2.09 -6.80
C ALA A 19 23.25 -2.61 -6.04
N ALA A 20 23.12 -3.73 -5.32
CA ALA A 20 24.24 -4.36 -4.62
C ALA A 20 25.34 -4.83 -5.59
N ALA A 21 24.97 -5.44 -6.71
CA ALA A 21 25.92 -5.87 -7.74
C ALA A 21 26.67 -4.68 -8.38
N LEU A 22 25.96 -3.58 -8.64
CA LEU A 22 26.55 -2.35 -9.18
C LEU A 22 27.55 -1.73 -8.21
N ARG A 23 27.24 -1.66 -6.91
CA ARG A 23 28.17 -1.18 -5.88
C ARG A 23 29.42 -2.07 -5.78
N ALA A 24 29.23 -3.40 -5.82
CA ALA A 24 30.34 -4.35 -5.80
C ALA A 24 31.25 -4.23 -7.04
N LEU A 25 30.67 -3.94 -8.21
CA LEU A 25 31.42 -3.62 -9.42
C LEU A 25 32.18 -2.31 -9.26
N GLY A 26 31.53 -1.24 -8.81
CA GLY A 26 32.14 0.08 -8.62
C GLY A 26 33.32 0.10 -7.64
N ALA A 27 33.37 -0.86 -6.70
CA ALA A 27 34.50 -1.03 -5.78
C ALA A 27 35.77 -1.61 -6.43
N ARG A 28 35.68 -2.12 -7.67
CA ARG A 28 36.82 -2.68 -8.38
C ARG A 28 37.66 -1.58 -9.02
N SER A 29 38.96 -1.58 -8.71
CA SER A 29 39.92 -0.57 -9.20
C SER A 29 40.23 -0.66 -10.70
N ASP A 30 39.85 -1.74 -11.38
CA ASP A 30 40.09 -1.95 -12.81
C ASP A 30 38.95 -1.42 -13.71
N LEU A 31 37.85 -0.93 -13.12
CA LEU A 31 36.73 -0.37 -13.87
C LEU A 31 36.87 1.14 -14.09
N SER A 32 36.16 1.65 -15.09
CA SER A 32 36.14 3.06 -15.44
C SER A 32 35.43 3.89 -14.38
N ASN A 33 36.03 5.03 -14.01
CA ASN A 33 35.42 6.08 -13.18
C ASN A 33 34.49 7.02 -14.00
N ALA A 34 34.26 6.74 -15.28
CA ALA A 34 33.33 7.51 -16.11
C ALA A 34 31.86 7.27 -15.73
N VAL A 35 31.57 6.17 -15.03
CA VAL A 35 30.25 5.85 -14.49
C VAL A 35 30.28 6.09 -12.98
N ASP A 36 29.34 6.88 -12.49
CA ASP A 36 29.08 7.00 -11.05
C ASP A 36 28.27 5.77 -10.60
N TRP A 37 28.99 4.70 -10.28
CA TRP A 37 28.40 3.41 -9.92
C TRP A 37 27.50 3.48 -8.69
N GLU A 38 27.82 4.35 -7.72
CA GLU A 38 26.99 4.54 -6.53
C GLU A 38 25.68 5.21 -6.90
N ASN A 39 25.74 6.31 -7.67
CA ASN A 39 24.52 7.00 -8.10
C ASN A 39 23.63 6.08 -8.97
N VAL A 40 24.21 5.31 -9.89
CA VAL A 40 23.44 4.36 -10.71
C VAL A 40 22.80 3.27 -9.84
N ALA A 41 23.51 2.74 -8.85
CA ALA A 41 22.94 1.77 -7.91
C ALA A 41 21.77 2.38 -7.12
N GLU A 42 21.90 3.62 -6.65
CA GLU A 42 20.85 4.32 -5.91
C GLU A 42 19.59 4.56 -6.76
N GLU A 43 19.75 4.93 -8.04
CA GLU A 43 18.62 5.09 -8.97
C GLU A 43 17.86 3.78 -9.19
N ILE A 44 18.58 2.66 -9.36
CA ILE A 44 17.96 1.34 -9.49
C ILE A 44 17.19 0.96 -8.21
N GLU A 45 17.79 1.16 -7.04
CA GLU A 45 17.12 0.93 -5.76
C GLU A 45 15.87 1.83 -5.59
N SER A 46 15.93 3.06 -6.13
CA SER A 46 14.81 4.00 -6.15
C SER A 46 13.62 3.46 -6.94
N VAL A 47 13.86 2.73 -8.03
CA VAL A 47 12.80 2.05 -8.80
C VAL A 47 12.04 1.07 -7.90
N GLY A 48 12.73 0.20 -7.16
CA GLY A 48 12.09 -0.74 -6.22
C GLY A 48 11.26 -0.02 -5.14
N ARG A 49 11.84 1.03 -4.52
CA ARG A 49 11.12 1.87 -3.53
C ARG A 49 9.89 2.56 -4.12
N SER A 50 9.93 2.94 -5.40
CA SER A 50 8.79 3.60 -6.07
C SER A 50 7.61 2.64 -6.27
N GLN A 51 7.89 1.36 -6.56
CA GLN A 51 6.84 0.33 -6.72
C GLN A 51 6.13 0.06 -5.38
N LEU A 52 6.90 -0.06 -4.29
CA LEU A 52 6.34 -0.18 -2.94
C LEU A 52 5.42 1.01 -2.62
N ARG A 53 5.92 2.25 -2.78
CA ARG A 53 5.13 3.46 -2.51
C ARG A 53 3.86 3.54 -3.37
N ALA A 54 3.90 3.05 -4.61
CA ALA A 54 2.72 3.01 -5.47
C ALA A 54 1.64 2.08 -4.91
N VAL A 55 2.02 0.87 -4.46
CA VAL A 55 1.10 -0.07 -3.81
C VAL A 55 0.54 0.53 -2.51
N GLU A 56 1.41 1.12 -1.67
CA GLU A 56 0.98 1.78 -0.43
C GLU A 56 -0.05 2.88 -0.69
N GLY A 57 0.21 3.75 -1.67
CA GLY A 57 -0.72 4.83 -2.02
C GLY A 57 -2.08 4.30 -2.45
N LEU A 58 -2.12 3.22 -3.24
CA LEU A 58 -3.36 2.59 -3.67
C LEU A 58 -4.12 1.96 -2.48
N LEU A 59 -3.41 1.28 -1.58
CA LEU A 59 -3.99 0.73 -0.36
C LEU A 59 -4.56 1.83 0.56
N VAL A 60 -3.83 2.94 0.73
CA VAL A 60 -4.29 4.12 1.47
C VAL A 60 -5.60 4.64 0.89
N GLN A 61 -5.70 4.79 -0.43
CA GLN A 61 -6.92 5.29 -1.08
C GLN A 61 -8.09 4.31 -0.96
N ALA A 62 -7.85 3.00 -1.13
CA ALA A 62 -8.88 1.98 -0.96
C ALA A 62 -9.43 1.97 0.48
N LEU A 63 -8.54 1.91 1.47
CA LEU A 63 -8.90 1.94 2.88
C LEU A 63 -9.59 3.24 3.27
N ALA A 64 -9.14 4.39 2.75
CA ALA A 64 -9.75 5.67 3.05
C ALA A 64 -11.22 5.73 2.56
N HIS A 65 -11.51 5.25 1.35
CA HIS A 65 -12.88 5.22 0.83
C HIS A 65 -13.78 4.24 1.59
N MET A 66 -13.24 3.09 2.02
CA MET A 66 -13.95 2.17 2.91
C MET A 66 -14.30 2.85 4.24
N LEU A 67 -13.35 3.56 4.87
CA LEU A 67 -13.58 4.29 6.12
C LEU A 67 -14.62 5.41 5.96
N LYS A 68 -14.59 6.16 4.84
CA LYS A 68 -15.61 7.17 4.52
C LYS A 68 -16.99 6.53 4.41
N ARG A 69 -17.11 5.43 3.66
CA ARG A 69 -18.38 4.70 3.49
C ARG A 69 -18.92 4.16 4.81
N LEU A 70 -18.03 3.62 5.66
CA LEU A 70 -18.41 3.09 6.96
C LEU A 70 -18.88 4.19 7.92
N SER A 71 -18.26 5.37 7.85
CA SER A 71 -18.54 6.48 8.78
C SER A 71 -19.70 7.35 8.36
N ALA A 72 -19.95 7.47 7.06
CA ALA A 72 -20.97 8.35 6.50
C ALA A 72 -21.84 7.61 5.47
N PRO A 73 -22.59 6.56 5.87
CA PRO A 73 -23.32 5.68 4.95
C PRO A 73 -24.49 6.39 4.21
N ASP A 74 -25.00 7.48 4.78
CA ASP A 74 -26.15 8.22 4.23
C ASP A 74 -25.73 9.30 3.21
N LEU A 75 -24.42 9.53 3.00
CA LEU A 75 -23.97 10.51 2.03
C LEU A 75 -24.26 10.05 0.59
N PRO A 76 -24.74 10.95 -0.30
CA PRO A 76 -25.02 10.61 -1.70
C PRO A 76 -23.78 10.12 -2.49
N VAL A 77 -22.58 10.49 -2.04
CA VAL A 77 -21.28 10.15 -2.66
C VAL A 77 -20.77 8.75 -2.30
N THR A 78 -21.49 7.99 -1.48
CA THR A 78 -21.11 6.63 -1.08
C THR A 78 -21.06 5.63 -2.25
N ARG A 79 -21.88 5.84 -3.30
CA ARG A 79 -21.83 5.02 -4.52
C ARG A 79 -20.51 5.22 -5.30
N PRO A 80 -20.12 6.45 -5.68
CA PRO A 80 -18.80 6.72 -6.25
C PRO A 80 -17.64 6.15 -5.44
N TRP A 81 -17.66 6.29 -4.11
CA TRP A 81 -16.58 5.76 -3.25
C TRP A 81 -16.45 4.23 -3.30
N ARG A 82 -17.55 3.50 -3.52
CA ARG A 82 -17.50 2.05 -3.74
C ARG A 82 -16.74 1.71 -5.02
N GLU A 83 -17.07 2.38 -6.12
CA GLU A 83 -16.41 2.18 -7.42
C GLU A 83 -14.92 2.55 -7.37
N GLU A 84 -14.59 3.67 -6.72
CA GLU A 84 -13.22 4.11 -6.50
C GLU A 84 -12.43 3.12 -5.64
N THR A 85 -13.01 2.62 -4.54
CA THR A 85 -12.36 1.60 -3.71
C THR A 85 -12.01 0.36 -4.54
N LEU A 86 -12.95 -0.16 -5.33
CA LEU A 86 -12.71 -1.33 -6.18
C LEU A 86 -11.61 -1.06 -7.21
N THR A 87 -11.60 0.15 -7.79
CA THR A 87 -10.56 0.58 -8.74
C THR A 87 -9.18 0.59 -8.08
N PHE A 88 -9.05 1.20 -6.91
CA PHE A 88 -7.79 1.23 -6.17
C PHE A 88 -7.35 -0.15 -5.70
N GLN A 89 -8.28 -0.99 -5.24
CA GLN A 89 -7.98 -2.36 -4.82
C GLN A 89 -7.47 -3.22 -5.97
N ILE A 90 -8.13 -3.17 -7.14
CA ILE A 90 -7.68 -3.91 -8.33
C ILE A 90 -6.30 -3.42 -8.76
N ALA A 91 -6.06 -2.10 -8.76
CA ALA A 91 -4.77 -1.54 -9.09
C ALA A 91 -3.68 -1.95 -8.08
N ALA A 92 -3.98 -1.94 -6.78
CA ALA A 92 -3.06 -2.39 -5.74
C ALA A 92 -2.69 -3.86 -5.94
N ARG A 93 -3.70 -4.73 -6.09
CA ARG A 93 -3.52 -6.16 -6.35
C ARG A 93 -2.67 -6.42 -7.57
N ASN A 94 -2.93 -5.74 -8.68
CA ASN A 94 -2.21 -5.96 -9.93
C ASN A 94 -0.74 -5.50 -9.88
N ARG A 95 -0.39 -4.61 -8.94
CA ARG A 95 0.98 -4.13 -8.72
C ARG A 95 1.68 -4.84 -7.56
N PHE A 96 0.93 -5.57 -6.75
CA PHE A 96 1.45 -6.22 -5.57
C PHE A 96 2.15 -7.52 -5.94
N GLU A 97 3.40 -7.63 -5.52
CA GLU A 97 4.19 -8.86 -5.58
C GLU A 97 4.31 -9.43 -4.17
N ARG A 98 4.38 -10.76 -4.04
CA ARG A 98 4.37 -11.44 -2.73
C ARG A 98 5.50 -10.95 -1.80
N SER A 99 6.65 -10.62 -2.38
CA SER A 99 7.82 -10.10 -1.67
C SER A 99 7.59 -8.74 -1.01
N MET A 100 6.63 -7.96 -1.51
CA MET A 100 6.28 -6.66 -0.97
C MET A 100 5.58 -6.78 0.38
N ARG A 101 4.92 -7.92 0.69
CA ARG A 101 4.10 -8.08 1.91
C ARG A 101 4.84 -7.65 3.19
N GLN A 102 6.08 -8.10 3.33
CA GLN A 102 6.94 -7.83 4.49
C GLN A 102 7.63 -6.46 4.44
N ARG A 103 7.64 -5.80 3.28
CA ARG A 103 8.26 -4.48 3.06
C ARG A 103 7.27 -3.33 3.23
N LEU A 104 5.96 -3.62 3.15
CA LEU A 104 4.89 -2.63 3.36
C LEU A 104 4.74 -2.28 4.84
N ASP A 105 4.69 -0.98 5.11
CA ASP A 105 4.42 -0.43 6.45
C ASP A 105 2.91 -0.31 6.68
N TRP A 106 2.30 -1.41 7.17
CA TRP A 106 0.85 -1.51 7.36
C TRP A 106 0.29 -0.53 8.39
N ASP A 107 1.05 -0.23 9.45
CA ASP A 107 0.62 0.75 10.45
C ASP A 107 0.59 2.16 9.85
N ARG A 108 1.59 2.53 9.06
CA ARG A 108 1.57 3.81 8.33
C ARG A 108 0.46 3.85 7.28
N ILE A 109 0.26 2.80 6.50
CA ILE A 109 -0.84 2.72 5.51
C ILE A 109 -2.18 2.98 6.21
N TRP A 110 -2.44 2.30 7.32
CA TRP A 110 -3.69 2.46 8.08
C TRP A 110 -3.85 3.87 8.64
N LYS A 111 -2.80 4.41 9.25
CA LYS A 111 -2.81 5.78 9.79
C LYS A 111 -3.09 6.81 8.69
N SER A 112 -2.39 6.72 7.55
CA SER A 112 -2.59 7.61 6.41
C SER A 112 -3.99 7.45 5.79
N ALA A 113 -4.55 6.24 5.77
CA ALA A 113 -5.92 6.01 5.31
C ALA A 113 -6.94 6.69 6.23
N ARG A 114 -6.77 6.61 7.56
CA ARG A 114 -7.62 7.32 8.54
C ARG A 114 -7.52 8.83 8.35
N GLU A 115 -6.33 9.38 8.23
CA GLU A 115 -6.12 10.82 8.00
C GLU A 115 -6.78 11.28 6.70
N THR A 116 -6.57 10.54 5.60
CA THR A 116 -7.16 10.83 4.29
C THR A 116 -8.68 10.74 4.30
N ALA A 117 -9.24 9.73 4.97
CA ALA A 117 -10.68 9.57 5.12
C ALA A 117 -11.30 10.72 5.91
N ASN A 118 -10.71 11.07 7.06
CA ASN A 118 -11.19 12.17 7.90
C ASN A 118 -11.18 13.50 7.13
N LEU A 119 -10.06 13.82 6.45
CA LEU A 119 -9.97 15.01 5.60
C LEU A 119 -11.02 15.02 4.48
N GLY A 120 -11.33 13.86 3.91
CA GLY A 120 -12.35 13.74 2.87
C GLY A 120 -13.80 13.82 3.36
N LEU A 121 -14.05 13.64 4.66
CA LEU A 121 -15.38 13.79 5.28
C LEU A 121 -15.65 15.22 5.75
N THR A 122 -14.61 15.96 6.14
CA THR A 122 -14.72 17.36 6.60
C THR A 122 -15.59 18.26 5.71
N PRO A 123 -15.51 18.23 4.35
CA PRO A 123 -16.36 19.07 3.50
C PRO A 123 -17.86 18.78 3.59
N TYR A 124 -18.23 17.60 4.09
CA TYR A 124 -19.62 17.18 4.29
C TYR A 124 -20.11 17.41 5.72
N GLY A 125 -19.26 17.97 6.61
CA GLY A 125 -19.58 18.14 8.02
C GLY A 125 -19.61 16.84 8.83
N ASP A 126 -18.99 15.78 8.29
CA ASP A 126 -18.94 14.45 8.90
C ASP A 126 -17.51 14.12 9.37
N GLY A 127 -17.35 13.01 10.09
CA GLY A 127 -16.08 12.54 10.61
C GLY A 127 -15.99 11.02 10.66
N LEU A 128 -14.81 10.51 11.01
CA LEU A 128 -14.64 9.07 11.20
C LEU A 128 -15.50 8.53 12.34
N LEU A 129 -15.93 7.27 12.22
CA LEU A 129 -16.51 6.55 13.35
C LEU A 129 -15.59 6.59 14.57
N PRO A 130 -16.15 6.76 15.79
CA PRO A 130 -15.35 6.72 17.00
C PRO A 130 -14.82 5.31 17.26
N ASN A 131 -13.69 5.24 17.96
CA ASN A 131 -13.03 4.00 18.42
C ASN A 131 -12.57 3.04 17.32
N LEU A 132 -12.25 3.54 16.13
CA LEU A 132 -11.50 2.74 15.15
C LEU A 132 -10.18 2.23 15.77
N PRO A 133 -9.75 1.00 15.42
CA PRO A 133 -8.51 0.43 15.95
C PRO A 133 -7.28 1.25 15.54
N ASP A 134 -6.21 1.16 16.34
CA ASP A 134 -4.97 1.91 16.10
C ASP A 134 -4.12 1.30 14.98
N SER A 135 -4.25 0.00 14.74
CA SER A 135 -3.66 -0.74 13.61
C SER A 135 -4.75 -1.30 12.70
N CYS A 136 -4.40 -1.61 11.44
CA CYS A 136 -5.34 -2.18 10.47
C CYS A 136 -5.90 -3.51 10.99
N PRO A 137 -7.23 -3.67 11.08
CA PRO A 137 -7.83 -4.92 11.53
C PRO A 137 -7.96 -5.98 10.43
N VAL A 138 -7.60 -5.64 9.19
CA VAL A 138 -7.81 -6.46 7.98
C VAL A 138 -6.49 -7.11 7.56
N ASP A 139 -6.51 -8.40 7.23
CA ASP A 139 -5.31 -9.06 6.72
C ASP A 139 -4.99 -8.54 5.30
N PRO A 140 -3.71 -8.28 4.99
CA PRO A 140 -3.32 -7.87 3.65
C PRO A 140 -3.75 -8.81 2.51
N ASP A 141 -3.78 -10.13 2.74
CA ASP A 141 -4.17 -11.11 1.73
C ASP A 141 -5.67 -11.01 1.41
N GLU A 142 -6.49 -10.59 2.38
CA GLU A 142 -7.91 -10.29 2.15
C GLU A 142 -8.07 -9.03 1.30
N LEU A 143 -7.33 -7.96 1.63
CA LEU A 143 -7.33 -6.71 0.87
C LEU A 143 -6.82 -6.88 -0.57
N LEU A 144 -5.85 -7.77 -0.78
CA LEU A 144 -5.22 -8.02 -2.07
C LEU A 144 -5.79 -9.27 -2.78
N SER A 145 -6.87 -9.85 -2.24
CA SER A 145 -7.49 -11.04 -2.82
C SER A 145 -8.13 -10.76 -4.18
N ALA A 146 -8.07 -11.75 -5.08
CA ALA A 146 -8.86 -11.74 -6.30
C ALA A 146 -10.37 -11.87 -6.04
N ARG A 147 -10.76 -12.40 -4.88
CA ARG A 147 -12.14 -12.52 -4.39
C ARG A 147 -12.45 -11.46 -3.33
N PHE A 148 -11.91 -10.25 -3.50
CA PHE A 148 -12.12 -9.15 -2.56
C PHE A 148 -13.61 -8.89 -2.31
N ASP A 149 -14.00 -8.98 -1.03
CA ASP A 149 -15.35 -8.71 -0.56
C ASP A 149 -15.32 -7.48 0.35
N MET A 150 -15.66 -6.33 -0.23
CA MET A 150 -15.69 -5.06 0.48
C MET A 150 -16.65 -5.07 1.66
N ASP A 151 -17.82 -5.68 1.52
CA ASP A 151 -18.86 -5.59 2.54
C ASP A 151 -18.46 -6.44 3.77
N ALA A 152 -17.83 -7.60 3.56
CA ALA A 152 -17.22 -8.38 4.63
C ALA A 152 -16.09 -7.62 5.36
N ILE A 153 -15.21 -6.94 4.61
CA ILE A 153 -14.12 -6.16 5.19
C ILE A 153 -14.64 -4.95 5.98
N LEU A 154 -15.67 -4.27 5.48
CA LEU A 154 -16.32 -3.18 6.22
C LEU A 154 -16.93 -3.66 7.53
N LEU A 155 -17.54 -4.85 7.54
CA LEU A 155 -18.08 -5.47 8.75
C LEU A 155 -16.96 -5.77 9.76
N GLN A 156 -15.86 -6.37 9.32
CA GLN A 156 -14.69 -6.63 10.16
C GLN A 156 -14.10 -5.35 10.77
N ILE A 157 -13.98 -4.28 9.98
CA ILE A 157 -13.53 -2.97 10.50
C ILE A 157 -14.52 -2.45 11.55
N ALA A 158 -15.83 -2.56 11.31
CA ALA A 158 -16.86 -2.13 12.26
C ALA A 158 -16.79 -2.89 13.59
N GLU A 159 -16.61 -4.22 13.51
CA GLU A 159 -16.54 -5.11 14.68
C GLU A 159 -15.24 -4.96 15.47
N SER A 160 -14.15 -4.57 14.82
CA SER A 160 -12.84 -4.33 15.46
C SER A 160 -12.77 -3.04 16.30
N ARG A 161 -13.82 -2.21 16.28
CA ARG A 161 -13.87 -0.97 17.05
C ARG A 161 -13.81 -1.28 18.54
N LYS A 162 -12.98 -0.53 19.27
CA LYS A 162 -12.89 -0.67 20.72
C LYS A 162 -14.24 -0.30 21.35
N HIS A 163 -14.76 -1.15 22.23
CA HIS A 163 -15.96 -0.81 23.00
C HIS A 163 -15.62 0.36 23.94
N THR A 164 -16.41 1.44 23.90
CA THR A 164 -16.44 2.39 25.02
C THR A 164 -17.22 1.72 26.15
N PRO A 165 -16.67 1.55 27.36
CA PRO A 165 -17.52 1.24 28.50
C PRO A 165 -18.56 2.36 28.64
N SER A 166 -19.85 2.04 28.66
CA SER A 166 -20.89 3.01 28.97
C SER A 166 -20.63 3.53 30.38
N LEU A 167 -20.46 4.84 30.52
CA LEU A 167 -20.48 5.53 31.82
C LEU A 167 -21.89 5.49 32.42
#